data_AF-A0A183BER9-F1
#
_entry.id   AF-A0A183BER9-F1
#
_cell.length_a   1.000
_cell.length_b   1.000
_cell.length_c   1.000
_cell.angle_alpha   90.00
_cell.angle_beta   90.00
_cell.angle_gamma   90.00
#
_symmetry.space_group_name_H-M   'P 1'
#
loop_
_entity.id
_entity.type
_entity.pdbx_description
1 polymer ?
#
loop_
_entity_poly.entity_id
_entity_poly.type
_entity_poly.pdbx_seq_one_letter_code
_entity_poly.pdbx_strand_id
1 'polypeptide(L)'
;LAPEVLKVGYYEDQPAYSQPVDIWACGVIMYTLLVGCPPFWNRKEHLMLRQIMEGRYSFPSPEWDDISETAKDLVSLTCFHWRLFV
;
A
#
# COMPACT_ATOMS: atom_id res chain seq x y z
N LEU A 1 6.46 2.91 1.72
CA LEU A 1 7.21 1.75 2.25
C LEU A 1 6.38 0.50 2.04
N ALA A 2 6.97 -0.55 1.48
CA ALA A 2 6.31 -1.84 1.36
C ALA A 2 6.44 -2.64 2.68
N PRO A 3 5.49 -3.54 3.00
CA PRO A 3 5.50 -4.31 4.25
C PRO A 3 6.79 -5.11 4.49
N GLU A 4 7.37 -5.66 3.44
CA GLU A 4 8.62 -6.42 3.43
C GLU A 4 9.83 -5.55 3.76
N VAL A 5 9.87 -4.31 3.27
CA VAL A 5 10.93 -3.34 3.62
C VAL A 5 10.87 -3.01 5.11
N LEU A 6 9.66 -2.91 5.67
CA LEU A 6 9.48 -2.74 7.11
C LEU A 6 9.94 -3.98 7.87
N LYS A 7 9.58 -5.19 7.44
CA LYS A 7 10.00 -6.44 8.10
C LYS A 7 11.52 -6.57 8.19
N VAL A 8 12.24 -6.27 7.11
CA VAL A 8 13.71 -6.26 7.08
C VAL A 8 14.31 -5.26 8.08
N GLY A 9 13.64 -4.13 8.32
CA GLY A 9 14.08 -3.14 9.30
C GLY A 9 13.76 -3.49 10.77
N TYR A 10 12.77 -4.36 11.03
CA TYR A 10 12.28 -4.67 12.38
C TYR A 10 12.72 -6.02 12.93
N TYR A 11 12.91 -7.03 12.07
CA TYR A 11 13.24 -8.39 12.47
C TYR A 11 14.60 -8.80 11.91
N GLU A 12 15.43 -9.40 12.76
CA GLU A 12 16.62 -10.12 12.32
C GLU A 12 16.20 -11.38 11.53
N ASP A 13 17.02 -11.82 10.56
CA ASP A 13 16.78 -12.99 9.69
C ASP A 13 15.64 -12.89 8.65
N GLN A 14 15.30 -11.70 8.17
CA GLN A 14 14.40 -11.56 7.00
C GLN A 14 15.19 -11.64 5.68
N PRO A 15 14.64 -12.31 4.65
CA PRO A 15 15.23 -12.26 3.31
C PRO A 15 15.25 -10.81 2.80
N ALA A 16 16.28 -10.47 2.01
CA ALA A 16 16.35 -9.15 1.39
C ALA A 16 15.09 -8.88 0.56
N TYR A 17 14.57 -7.65 0.65
CA TYR A 17 13.47 -7.22 -0.20
C TYR A 17 13.91 -7.26 -1.67
N SER A 18 12.97 -7.56 -2.57
CA SER A 18 13.24 -7.71 -4.01
C SER A 18 12.42 -6.70 -4.82
N GLN A 19 12.50 -6.78 -6.16
CA GLN A 19 11.80 -5.88 -7.10
C GLN A 19 10.27 -5.70 -6.90
N PRO A 20 9.48 -6.63 -6.33
CA PRO A 20 8.04 -6.43 -6.12
C PRO A 20 7.69 -5.23 -5.22
N VAL A 21 8.63 -4.72 -4.43
CA VAL A 21 8.45 -3.49 -3.63
C VAL A 21 8.03 -2.29 -4.49
N ASP A 22 8.48 -2.25 -5.75
CA ASP A 22 8.20 -1.16 -6.67
C ASP A 22 6.74 -1.24 -7.17
N ILE A 23 6.17 -2.44 -7.32
CA ILE A 23 4.77 -2.63 -7.71
C ILE A 23 3.85 -2.11 -6.59
N TRP A 24 4.20 -2.38 -5.33
CA TRP A 24 3.51 -1.81 -4.19
C TRP A 24 3.61 -0.28 -4.18
N ALA A 25 4.80 0.27 -4.40
CA ALA A 25 5.00 1.72 -4.47
C ALA A 25 4.17 2.35 -5.60
N CYS A 26 4.10 1.72 -6.77
CA CYS A 26 3.24 2.16 -7.87
C CYS A 26 1.76 2.21 -7.49
N GLY A 27 1.24 1.21 -6.75
CA GLY A 27 -0.14 1.23 -6.25
C GLY A 27 -0.42 2.39 -5.30
N VAL A 28 0.52 2.67 -4.38
CA VAL A 28 0.44 3.81 -3.45
C VAL A 28 0.48 5.15 -4.19
N ILE A 29 1.34 5.28 -5.19
CA ILE A 29 1.43 6.49 -6.04
C ILE A 29 0.12 6.67 -6.81
N MET A 30 -0.42 5.61 -7.41
CA MET A 30 -1.67 5.66 -8.15
C MET A 30 -2.85 6.09 -7.27
N TYR A 31 -2.99 5.52 -6.07
CA TYR A 31 -3.99 5.96 -5.09
C TYR A 31 -3.86 7.46 -4.80
N THR A 32 -2.63 7.93 -4.57
CA THR A 32 -2.35 9.33 -4.24
C THR A 32 -2.67 10.27 -5.40
N LEU A 33 -2.40 9.85 -6.65
CA LEU A 33 -2.72 10.66 -7.83
C LEU A 33 -4.23 10.76 -8.10
N LEU A 34 -5.00 9.74 -7.73
CA LEU A 34 -6.44 9.69 -7.94
C LEU A 34 -7.21 10.59 -6.97
N VAL A 35 -6.84 10.58 -5.69
CA VAL A 35 -7.61 11.26 -4.63
C VAL A 35 -6.85 12.41 -3.95
N GLY A 36 -5.55 12.54 -4.22
CA GLY A 36 -4.71 13.59 -3.64
C GLY A 36 -4.30 13.34 -2.18
N CYS A 37 -4.65 12.17 -1.62
CA CYS A 37 -4.23 11.76 -0.28
C CYS A 37 -3.62 10.36 -0.29
N PRO A 38 -2.62 10.08 0.57
CA PRO A 38 -2.00 8.76 0.61
C PRO A 38 -2.93 7.71 1.27
N PRO A 39 -2.91 6.45 0.80
CA PRO A 39 -3.79 5.38 1.31
C PRO A 39 -3.52 5.02 2.78
N PHE A 40 -2.30 5.23 3.24
CA PHE A 40 -1.87 4.97 4.62
C PHE A 40 -1.45 6.27 5.27
N TRP A 41 -2.37 6.92 5.98
CA TRP A 41 -2.10 8.14 6.71
C TRP A 41 -2.58 8.03 8.15
N ASN A 42 -1.70 8.35 9.09
CA ASN A 42 -2.07 8.49 10.48
C ASN A 42 -1.19 9.56 11.14
N ARG A 43 -1.74 10.30 12.11
CA ARG A 43 -0.97 11.26 12.92
C ARG A 43 0.13 10.56 13.72
N LYS A 44 -0.09 9.29 14.09
CA LYS A 44 0.87 8.47 14.83
C LYS A 44 1.59 7.54 13.85
N GLU A 45 2.90 7.72 13.71
CA GLU A 45 3.74 6.94 12.78
C GLU A 45 3.60 5.43 13.00
N HIS A 46 3.64 4.95 14.24
CA HIS A 46 3.49 3.52 14.54
C HIS A 46 2.14 2.93 14.07
N LEU A 47 1.07 3.73 14.04
CA LEU A 47 -0.23 3.28 13.52
C LEU A 47 -0.22 3.23 11.99
N MET A 48 0.44 4.20 11.34
CA MET A 48 0.64 4.21 9.90
C MET A 48 1.46 2.99 9.45
N LEU A 49 2.58 2.72 10.12
CA LEU A 49 3.42 1.55 9.85
C LEU A 49 2.64 0.24 10.04
N ARG A 50 1.81 0.16 11.10
CA ARG A 50 0.93 -0.99 11.31
C ARG A 50 -0.10 -1.17 10.19
N GLN A 51 -0.72 -0.08 9.72
CA GLN A 51 -1.65 -0.14 8.58
C GLN A 51 -0.97 -0.64 7.30
N ILE A 52 0.27 -0.19 7.04
CA ILE A 52 1.10 -0.67 5.94
C ILE A 52 1.37 -2.17 6.11
N MET A 53 1.85 -2.62 7.28
CA MET A 53 2.14 -4.03 7.54
C MET A 53 0.92 -4.94 7.36
N GLU A 54 -0.26 -4.46 7.77
CA GLU A 54 -1.52 -5.20 7.62
C GLU A 54 -2.09 -5.12 6.20
N GLY A 55 -1.61 -4.18 5.38
CA GLY A 55 -2.14 -3.90 4.04
C GLY A 55 -3.57 -3.36 4.08
N ARG A 56 -3.96 -2.70 5.18
CA ARG A 56 -5.32 -2.18 5.38
C ARG A 56 -5.43 -0.75 4.86
N TYR A 57 -6.03 -0.60 3.68
CA TYR A 57 -6.46 0.69 3.13
C TYR A 57 -7.96 0.63 2.83
N SER A 58 -8.59 1.79 2.67
CA SER A 58 -10.01 1.91 2.34
C SER A 58 -10.22 2.92 1.22
N PHE A 59 -11.36 2.83 0.57
CA PHE A 59 -11.84 3.79 -0.42
C PHE A 59 -12.95 4.64 0.22
N PRO A 60 -12.60 5.71 0.95
CA PRO A 60 -13.61 6.53 1.60
C PRO A 60 -14.44 7.31 0.57
N SER A 61 -15.75 7.40 0.82
CA SER A 61 -16.61 8.39 0.19
C SER A 61 -16.42 9.75 0.89
N PRO A 62 -16.53 10.89 0.18
CA PRO A 62 -17.00 11.02 -1.21
C PRO A 62 -15.90 10.95 -2.28
N GLU A 63 -14.62 10.92 -1.92
CA GLU A 63 -13.53 11.13 -2.88
C GLU A 63 -13.39 10.00 -3.91
N TRP A 64 -13.79 8.79 -3.54
CA TRP A 64 -13.77 7.62 -4.41
C TRP A 64 -15.08 7.35 -5.15
N ASP A 65 -16.12 8.16 -4.94
CA ASP A 65 -17.45 7.93 -5.54
C ASP A 65 -17.44 8.19 -7.05
N ASP A 66 -16.67 9.20 -7.50
CA ASP A 66 -16.55 9.58 -8.92
C ASP A 66 -15.47 8.77 -9.68
N ILE A 67 -14.73 7.90 -9.00
CA ILE A 67 -13.63 7.13 -9.57
C ILE A 67 -14.14 5.80 -10.13
N SER A 68 -13.68 5.44 -11.33
CA SER A 68 -14.09 4.19 -11.99
C SER A 68 -13.70 2.95 -11.18
N GLU A 69 -14.58 1.95 -11.20
CA GLU A 69 -14.30 0.65 -10.56
C GLU A 69 -13.05 -0.03 -11.13
N THR A 70 -12.73 0.20 -12.40
CA THR A 70 -11.49 -0.30 -13.02
C THR A 70 -10.22 0.31 -12.40
N ALA A 71 -10.26 1.57 -11.98
CA ALA A 71 -9.14 2.22 -11.32
C ALA A 71 -8.99 1.70 -9.88
N LYS A 72 -10.10 1.50 -9.16
CA LYS A 72 -10.13 0.87 -7.84
C LYS A 72 -9.60 -0.56 -7.88
N ASP A 73 -9.96 -1.32 -8.90
CA ASP A 73 -9.49 -2.68 -9.13
C ASP A 73 -7.98 -2.70 -9.41
N LEU A 74 -7.47 -1.79 -10.23
CA LEU A 74 -6.03 -1.70 -10.51
C LEU A 74 -5.19 -1.34 -9.27
N VAL A 75 -5.67 -0.40 -8.44
CA VAL A 75 -5.05 -0.08 -7.15
C VAL A 75 -5.10 -1.29 -6.21
N SER A 76 -6.20 -2.04 -6.22
CA SER A 76 -6.32 -3.23 -5.39
C SER A 76 -5.43 -4.37 -5.87
N LEU A 77 -5.29 -4.54 -7.19
CA LEU A 77 -4.41 -5.53 -7.77
C LEU A 77 -2.96 -5.23 -7.42
N THR A 78 -2.50 -4.00 -7.55
CA THR A 78 -1.12 -3.62 -7.17
C THR A 78 -0.86 -3.74 -5.67
N CYS A 79 -1.84 -3.40 -4.82
CA CYS A 79 -1.73 -3.52 -3.35
C CYS A 79 -2.11 -4.89 -2.75
N PHE A 80 -2.61 -5.86 -3.51
CA PHE A 80 -2.85 -7.25 -3.03
C PHE A 80 -2.03 -8.31 -3.77
N HIS A 81 -1.81 -8.14 -5.08
CA HIS A 81 -1.11 -9.11 -5.91
C HIS A 81 0.39 -9.21 -5.58
N TRP A 82 0.98 -8.19 -4.94
CA TRP A 82 2.34 -8.30 -4.36
C TRP A 82 2.49 -9.49 -3.40
N ARG A 83 1.41 -9.89 -2.69
CA ARG A 83 1.43 -11.05 -1.78
C ARG A 83 1.57 -12.39 -2.50
N LEU A 84 1.28 -12.48 -3.79
CA LEU A 84 1.39 -13.72 -4.57
C LEU A 84 2.78 -13.93 -5.15
N PHE A 85 3.64 -12.90 -5.11
CA PHE A 85 5.03 -12.96 -5.56
C PHE A 85 6.04 -13.11 -4.40
N VAL A 86 5.56 -13.29 -3.17
CA VAL A 86 6.36 -13.52 -1.95
C VAL A 86 5.97 -14.85 -1.32
#